data_AF-A0A9P8A9K7-F1
#
_entry.id   AF-A0A9P8A9K7-F1
#
_cell.length_a   1.000
_cell.length_b   1.000
_cell.length_c   1.000
_cell.angle_alpha   90.00
_cell.angle_beta   90.00
_cell.angle_gamma   90.00
#
_symmetry.space_group_name_H-M   'P 1'
#
loop_
_entity.id
_entity.type
_entity.pdbx_description
1 polymer ?
#
loop_
_entity_poly.entity_id
_entity_poly.type
_entity_poly.pdbx_seq_one_letter_code
_entity_poly.pdbx_strand_id
1 'polypeptide(L)'
;MRRSKAQFVLHYFSVPSASTCTCSRGYCSRGTPAAEQDGLNALNLNIAVPLNSLQAGAELFPVITYIHGGAFRDGSNAIMLYNMYRRLLMLLFSVNFGQRSNRLERPVIVVVVNYRLSVFGFLASKELQEEMKESPEYASLSPYDRSIGNWGLMDQRFVSSPSTHPFLLSVSHVRSIRTFLAIMSMTNANFPMDAEGRTYHVGIKRGELANRVLTVGDPARAITLARSLDGVDLENTPAKTVPANLFSYASHRGFLTITGTYKGVPVSIVAIGMGISMMDFFVRECRAVVDGPMLIIRLGSCGSLSDATVGDICVPSGSYLVQRNYDFFAGDSDNATAKPYHLSKVFQADPEITKTLIKNMSAKLGDNHVWSGINATADSFYSSQGRQDLNFVDANHELFTELVEREPNTMTLEMETFTLYHLAKTSTTAPLAQSEVSNGESKSKNSIRAGACMMVFAQRKTNAFITKEDVVRVEPLAGQAVFDSLVEVQL
;
A
#
# COMPACT_ATOMS: atom_id res chain seq x y z
N MET A 1 -25.84 14.22 30.27
CA MET A 1 -24.69 13.98 31.18
C MET A 1 -24.77 14.93 32.38
N ARG A 2 -24.47 14.45 33.60
CA ARG A 2 -24.34 15.31 34.79
C ARG A 2 -23.23 16.34 34.51
N ARG A 3 -23.49 17.64 34.76
CA ARG A 3 -22.48 18.71 34.69
C ARG A 3 -21.29 18.31 35.55
N SER A 4 -20.14 18.00 34.94
CA SER A 4 -18.91 17.75 35.68
C SER A 4 -18.54 19.04 36.40
N LYS A 5 -18.40 18.97 37.74
CA LYS A 5 -17.79 20.06 38.49
C LYS A 5 -16.32 20.09 38.09
N ALA A 6 -15.83 21.21 37.58
CA ALA A 6 -14.40 21.41 37.38
C ALA A 6 -13.71 21.26 38.76
N GLN A 7 -12.84 20.26 38.89
CA GLN A 7 -12.00 20.11 40.08
C GLN A 7 -10.63 20.71 39.76
N PHE A 8 -10.19 21.64 40.60
CA PHE A 8 -8.86 22.22 40.51
C PHE A 8 -7.92 21.36 41.35
N VAL A 9 -6.96 20.69 40.71
CA VAL A 9 -5.91 19.96 41.40
C VAL A 9 -4.60 20.73 41.23
N LEU A 10 -4.14 21.38 42.29
CA LEU A 10 -2.84 22.05 42.30
C LEU A 10 -1.77 21.03 42.70
N HIS A 11 -0.83 20.75 41.80
CA HIS A 11 0.35 19.94 42.10
C HIS A 11 1.56 20.85 42.36
N TYR A 12 2.08 20.81 43.58
CA TYR A 12 3.32 21.50 43.95
C TYR A 12 4.51 20.56 43.75
N PHE A 13 5.55 21.02 43.05
CA PHE A 13 6.80 20.27 42.88
C PHE A 13 7.98 21.10 43.37
N SER A 14 8.79 20.55 44.28
CA SER A 14 10.08 21.14 44.64
C SER A 14 11.18 20.55 43.77
N VAL A 15 12.02 21.38 43.17
CA VAL A 15 13.23 20.96 42.45
C VAL A 15 14.36 20.83 43.48
N PRO A 16 14.93 19.64 43.75
CA PRO A 16 16.18 19.56 44.51
C PRO A 16 17.31 20.15 43.67
N SER A 17 18.28 20.80 44.32
CA SER A 17 19.48 21.28 43.66
C SER A 17 20.16 20.16 42.86
N ALA A 18 20.85 20.53 41.79
CA ALA A 18 21.36 19.65 40.74
C ALA A 18 22.35 18.54 41.18
N SER A 19 22.63 18.38 42.48
CA SER A 19 23.64 17.45 43.01
C SER A 19 23.11 16.09 43.47
N THR A 20 21.80 15.83 43.50
CA THR A 20 21.27 14.54 44.05
C THR A 20 20.46 13.69 43.08
N CYS A 21 20.48 13.96 41.78
CA CYS A 21 19.71 13.20 40.79
C CYS A 21 20.63 12.25 39.98
N THR A 22 20.72 10.97 40.37
CA THR A 22 21.38 9.94 39.57
C THR A 22 20.47 9.54 38.40
N CYS A 23 20.76 10.07 37.22
CA CYS A 23 20.03 9.77 36.00
C CYS A 23 20.79 8.71 35.19
N SER A 24 20.43 7.44 35.32
CA SER A 24 20.89 6.38 34.42
C SER A 24 19.78 6.03 33.42
N ARG A 25 20.07 6.18 32.11
CA ARG A 25 19.19 5.81 30.98
C ARG A 25 17.80 6.46 30.98
N GLY A 26 17.70 7.75 31.31
CA GLY A 26 16.48 8.54 31.06
C GLY A 26 15.29 8.27 31.99
N TYR A 27 15.50 7.51 33.08
CA TYR A 27 14.46 7.29 34.10
C TYR A 27 14.93 7.79 35.47
N CYS A 28 14.49 8.99 35.87
CA CYS A 28 14.48 9.38 37.27
C CYS A 28 13.20 8.87 37.94
N SER A 29 13.30 7.81 38.72
CA SER A 29 12.21 7.26 39.53
C SER A 29 12.38 7.68 40.99
N ARG A 30 11.72 8.78 41.40
CA ARG A 30 11.33 9.01 42.80
C ARG A 30 10.18 10.01 42.85
N GLY A 31 9.03 9.56 43.39
CA GLY A 31 8.17 10.42 44.19
C GLY A 31 7.00 11.17 43.54
N THR A 32 6.49 10.80 42.36
CA THR A 32 5.11 11.21 42.01
C THR A 32 4.13 10.27 42.71
N PRO A 33 3.21 10.76 43.58
CA PRO A 33 2.04 9.99 43.95
C PRO A 33 1.37 9.52 42.66
N ALA A 34 0.97 8.25 42.58
CA ALA A 34 0.18 7.77 41.46
C ALA A 34 -1.13 8.58 41.49
N ALA A 35 -1.23 9.62 40.65
CA ALA A 35 -2.44 10.40 40.58
C ALA A 35 -3.56 9.47 40.09
N GLU A 36 -4.66 9.49 40.81
CA GLU A 36 -5.81 8.64 40.57
C GLU A 36 -6.31 8.89 39.14
N GLN A 37 -6.36 7.83 38.32
CA GLN A 37 -6.80 7.94 36.94
C GLN A 37 -8.32 7.79 36.91
N ASP A 38 -9.04 8.90 36.77
CA ASP A 38 -10.49 8.89 36.66
C ASP A 38 -10.95 9.48 35.32
N GLY A 39 -11.54 8.63 34.47
CA GLY A 39 -12.10 8.97 33.16
C GLY A 39 -13.34 9.88 33.21
N LEU A 40 -13.98 10.02 34.38
CA LEU A 40 -15.21 10.79 34.56
C LEU A 40 -14.95 12.21 35.11
N ASN A 41 -13.85 12.40 35.83
CA ASN A 41 -13.43 13.69 36.42
C ASN A 41 -12.41 14.39 35.53
N ALA A 42 -12.89 14.79 34.35
CA ALA A 42 -12.11 14.95 33.13
C ALA A 42 -11.52 16.31 32.80
N LEU A 43 -12.09 17.36 33.37
CA LEU A 43 -11.69 18.71 33.09
C LEU A 43 -10.74 19.15 34.20
N ASN A 44 -9.44 18.99 33.94
CA ASN A 44 -8.39 19.28 34.93
C ASN A 44 -7.39 20.28 34.36
N LEU A 45 -7.05 21.24 35.22
CA LEU A 45 -6.05 22.28 34.96
C LEU A 45 -4.80 21.96 35.77
N ASN A 46 -3.70 21.60 35.10
CA ASN A 46 -2.41 21.47 35.77
C ASN A 46 -1.64 22.78 35.63
N ILE A 47 -1.22 23.36 36.75
CA ILE A 47 -0.37 24.54 36.75
C ILE A 47 0.96 24.16 37.40
N ALA A 48 2.04 24.21 36.62
CA ALA A 48 3.40 24.07 37.12
C ALA A 48 4.03 25.46 37.28
N VAL A 49 4.46 25.77 38.50
CA VAL A 49 5.05 27.06 38.85
C VAL A 49 6.46 26.88 39.42
N PRO A 50 7.40 27.78 39.12
CA PRO A 50 8.68 27.88 39.83
C PRO A 50 8.45 28.19 41.32
N LEU A 51 9.17 27.56 42.26
CA LEU A 51 8.94 27.79 43.71
C LEU A 51 9.13 29.26 44.13
N ASN A 52 10.06 29.96 43.49
CA ASN A 52 10.31 31.38 43.71
C ASN A 52 9.16 32.28 43.24
N SER A 53 8.25 31.79 42.38
CA SER A 53 7.05 32.53 41.97
C SER A 53 5.91 32.49 43.01
N LEU A 54 6.07 31.71 44.08
CA LEU A 54 5.09 31.60 45.16
C LEU A 54 5.38 32.56 46.33
N GLN A 55 6.48 33.31 46.27
CA GLN A 55 6.85 34.29 47.30
C GLN A 55 6.10 35.61 47.09
N ALA A 56 5.72 36.28 48.19
CA ALA A 56 5.07 37.58 48.12
C ALA A 56 6.02 38.63 47.50
N GLY A 57 5.58 39.30 46.42
CA GLY A 57 6.39 40.27 45.68
C GLY A 57 7.26 39.70 44.55
N ALA A 58 7.07 38.42 44.18
CA ALA A 58 7.78 37.82 43.05
C ALA A 58 7.47 38.51 41.70
N GLU A 59 8.47 38.61 40.83
CA GLU A 59 8.30 39.11 39.46
C GLU A 59 7.33 38.22 38.66
N LEU A 60 6.60 38.82 37.70
CA LEU A 60 5.69 38.08 36.82
C LEU A 60 6.47 37.21 35.85
N PHE A 61 6.14 35.92 35.81
CA PHE A 61 6.72 34.97 34.86
C PHE A 61 5.85 34.82 33.61
N PRO A 62 6.46 34.62 32.42
CA PRO A 62 5.71 34.24 31.23
C PRO A 62 4.92 32.94 31.46
N VAL A 63 3.72 32.87 30.89
CA VAL A 63 2.83 31.70 30.98
C VAL A 63 2.77 31.02 29.62
N ILE A 64 3.02 29.72 29.58
CA ILE A 64 2.71 28.88 28.42
C ILE A 64 1.47 28.06 28.75
N THR A 65 0.44 28.25 27.95
CA THR A 65 -0.78 27.44 28.02
C THR A 65 -0.73 26.38 26.92
N TYR A 66 -0.77 25.12 27.33
CA TYR A 66 -0.90 23.98 26.43
C TYR A 66 -2.26 23.34 26.62
N ILE A 67 -2.91 23.06 25.52
CA ILE A 67 -4.22 22.43 25.50
C ILE A 67 -4.03 21.00 24.99
N HIS A 68 -4.32 20.02 25.85
CA HIS A 68 -4.18 18.60 25.52
C HIS A 68 -5.54 17.92 25.45
N GLY A 69 -5.82 17.25 24.34
CA GLY A 69 -7.11 16.61 24.04
C GLY A 69 -7.30 15.18 24.57
N GLY A 70 -6.56 14.77 25.60
CA GLY A 70 -6.59 13.42 26.18
C GLY A 70 -6.14 12.30 25.23
N ALA A 71 -6.10 11.07 25.74
CA ALA A 71 -5.84 9.87 24.94
C ALA A 71 -7.03 8.90 24.99
N PHE A 72 -7.20 8.12 23.91
CA PHE A 72 -8.33 7.19 23.75
C PHE A 72 -8.40 6.15 24.88
N ARG A 73 -7.24 5.57 25.25
CA ARG A 73 -7.14 4.58 26.32
C ARG A 73 -7.02 5.22 27.70
N ASP A 74 -6.27 6.30 27.77
CA ASP A 74 -5.79 6.84 29.02
C ASP A 74 -6.26 8.30 29.15
N GLY A 75 -7.31 8.49 29.95
CA GLY A 75 -7.95 9.78 30.14
C GLY A 75 -7.33 10.59 31.29
N SER A 76 -6.02 10.64 31.47
CA SER A 76 -5.48 11.41 32.60
C SER A 76 -4.25 12.19 32.20
N ASN A 77 -4.19 13.44 32.61
CA ASN A 77 -3.02 14.30 32.40
C ASN A 77 -1.82 13.89 33.28
N ALA A 78 -2.02 12.95 34.21
CA ALA A 78 -0.97 12.35 35.02
C ALA A 78 -0.13 11.29 34.29
N ILE A 79 -0.56 10.87 33.09
CA ILE A 79 0.20 9.91 32.28
C ILE A 79 1.56 10.50 31.94
N MET A 80 2.60 9.72 32.21
CA MET A 80 4.00 10.11 32.02
C MET A 80 4.31 10.65 30.61
N LEU A 81 3.60 10.15 29.58
CA LEU A 81 3.78 10.57 28.20
C LEU A 81 3.36 12.04 27.94
N TYR A 82 2.35 12.52 28.68
CA TYR A 82 1.69 13.83 28.51
C TYR A 82 1.97 14.81 29.65
N ASN A 83 2.68 14.37 30.69
CA ASN A 83 3.21 15.24 31.73
C ASN A 83 4.33 16.14 31.16
N MET A 84 3.94 17.30 30.62
CA MET A 84 4.84 18.27 30.00
C MET A 84 5.96 18.77 30.92
N TYR A 85 5.83 18.67 32.24
CA TYR A 85 6.87 19.08 33.18
C TYR A 85 8.18 18.30 32.96
N ARG A 86 8.08 16.98 32.78
CA ARG A 86 9.25 16.10 32.57
C ARG A 86 9.83 16.26 31.16
N ARG A 87 9.00 16.52 30.15
CA ARG A 87 9.45 16.80 28.78
C ARG A 87 10.08 18.19 28.63
N LEU A 88 9.58 19.20 29.35
CA LEU A 88 10.19 20.53 29.35
C LEU A 88 11.52 20.52 30.11
N LEU A 89 11.62 19.78 31.22
CA LEU A 89 12.90 19.47 31.87
C LEU A 89 13.84 18.74 30.90
N MET A 90 13.37 17.70 30.19
CA MET A 90 14.17 17.00 29.17
C MET A 90 14.56 17.91 28.00
N LEU A 91 13.73 18.85 27.56
CA LEU A 91 14.08 19.84 26.53
C LEU A 91 15.11 20.84 27.05
N LEU A 92 14.96 21.31 28.28
CA LEU A 92 15.95 22.19 28.94
C LEU A 92 17.28 21.46 29.20
N PHE A 93 17.27 20.13 29.39
CA PHE A 93 18.47 19.31 29.57
C PHE A 93 19.08 18.78 28.25
N SER A 94 18.28 18.44 27.24
CA SER A 94 18.74 17.86 25.97
C SER A 94 19.41 18.88 25.04
N VAL A 95 19.23 20.18 25.30
CA VAL A 95 19.99 21.25 24.62
C VAL A 95 21.45 21.32 25.11
N ASN A 96 21.88 20.47 26.06
CA ASN A 96 23.27 20.42 26.54
C ASN A 96 24.19 19.38 25.86
N PHE A 97 23.73 18.64 24.84
CA PHE A 97 24.65 17.87 23.98
C PHE A 97 25.13 18.73 22.81
N GLY A 98 25.93 19.75 23.13
CA GLY A 98 26.70 20.53 22.16
C GLY A 98 26.07 21.87 21.79
N GLN A 99 26.79 22.94 22.14
CA GLN A 99 26.63 24.36 21.75
C GLN A 99 26.02 25.27 22.85
N ARG A 100 26.91 26.06 23.46
CA ARG A 100 26.60 27.25 24.26
C ARG A 100 26.01 28.33 23.34
N SER A 101 24.75 28.69 23.53
CA SER A 101 24.27 30.09 23.56
C SER A 101 22.74 30.13 23.61
N ASN A 102 22.20 31.00 24.48
CA ASN A 102 20.78 31.26 24.76
C ASN A 102 20.11 30.27 25.73
N ARG A 103 20.47 30.42 27.00
CA ARG A 103 19.61 30.06 28.13
C ARG A 103 18.21 30.67 27.92
N LEU A 104 17.15 29.91 28.13
CA LEU A 104 15.91 30.50 28.62
C LEU A 104 16.20 30.98 30.04
N GLU A 105 16.71 32.21 30.20
CA GLU A 105 17.08 32.78 31.50
C GLU A 105 15.87 33.11 32.39
N ARG A 106 14.65 32.99 31.86
CA ARG A 106 13.42 33.29 32.59
C ARG A 106 12.62 32.02 32.86
N PRO A 107 12.30 31.72 34.13
CA PRO A 107 11.34 30.68 34.50
C PRO A 107 10.00 30.93 33.80
N VAL A 108 9.28 29.86 33.46
CA VAL A 108 7.98 29.93 32.78
C VAL A 108 6.97 29.17 33.65
N ILE A 109 5.77 29.73 33.79
CA ILE A 109 4.62 29.02 34.36
C ILE A 109 3.97 28.21 33.24
N VAL A 110 3.77 26.90 33.45
CA VAL A 110 3.14 26.04 32.46
C VAL A 110 1.74 25.69 32.93
N VAL A 111 0.75 26.08 32.14
CA VAL A 111 -0.65 25.76 32.35
C VAL A 111 -1.05 24.71 31.33
N VAL A 112 -1.48 23.54 31.77
CA VAL A 112 -2.01 22.50 30.90
C VAL A 112 -3.49 22.34 31.13
N VAL A 113 -4.29 22.76 30.16
CA VAL A 113 -5.74 22.54 30.12
C VAL A 113 -5.98 21.18 29.48
N ASN A 114 -6.64 20.28 30.19
CA ASN A 114 -6.95 18.96 29.68
C ASN A 114 -8.46 18.81 29.58
N TYR A 115 -8.93 18.41 28.40
CA TYR A 115 -10.34 18.11 28.17
C TYR A 115 -10.46 16.87 27.29
N ARG A 116 -11.56 16.11 27.46
CA ARG A 116 -11.88 14.80 26.86
C ARG A 116 -11.05 13.64 27.43
N LEU A 117 -11.72 12.67 28.04
CA LEU A 117 -11.07 11.53 28.65
C LEU A 117 -11.62 10.20 28.16
N SER A 118 -10.71 9.27 27.90
CA SER A 118 -10.98 7.86 27.59
C SER A 118 -11.95 7.68 26.43
N VAL A 119 -12.48 6.47 26.25
CA VAL A 119 -13.50 6.17 25.23
C VAL A 119 -14.65 7.20 25.22
N PHE A 120 -15.10 7.69 26.38
CA PHE A 120 -16.25 8.60 26.49
C PHE A 120 -16.01 9.99 25.87
N GLY A 121 -14.77 10.48 25.83
CA GLY A 121 -14.41 11.73 25.14
C GLY A 121 -14.31 11.58 23.60
N PHE A 122 -14.38 10.35 23.10
CA PHE A 122 -14.22 10.01 21.69
C PHE A 122 -15.50 9.42 21.07
N LEU A 123 -16.50 9.02 21.88
CA LEU A 123 -17.79 8.52 21.40
C LEU A 123 -18.72 9.66 20.93
N ALA A 124 -19.46 9.40 19.86
CA ALA A 124 -20.58 10.22 19.44
C ALA A 124 -21.79 10.01 20.38
N SER A 125 -22.60 11.06 20.58
CA SER A 125 -23.87 10.98 21.31
C SER A 125 -24.96 11.80 20.62
N LYS A 126 -26.23 11.49 20.91
CA LYS A 126 -27.38 12.22 20.34
C LYS A 126 -27.41 13.66 20.84
N GLU A 127 -27.02 13.88 22.08
CA GLU A 127 -26.95 15.19 22.71
C GLU A 127 -25.91 16.09 22.02
N LEU A 128 -24.72 15.56 21.69
CA LEU A 128 -23.71 16.30 20.91
C LEU A 128 -24.18 16.60 19.48
N GLN A 129 -25.05 15.74 18.92
CA GLN A 129 -25.65 15.97 17.61
C GLN A 129 -26.64 17.13 17.62
N GLU A 130 -27.45 17.22 18.66
CA GLU A 130 -28.44 18.28 18.85
C GLU A 130 -27.72 19.62 19.07
N GLU A 131 -26.71 19.65 19.94
CA GLU A 131 -25.89 20.85 20.21
C GLU A 131 -25.20 21.38 18.93
N MET A 132 -24.67 20.49 18.08
CA MET A 132 -24.06 20.92 16.80
C MET A 132 -25.08 21.50 15.82
N LYS A 133 -26.33 20.99 15.78
CA LYS A 133 -27.38 21.51 14.90
C LYS A 133 -27.83 22.91 15.29
N GLU A 134 -27.65 23.29 16.56
CA GLU A 134 -27.93 24.63 17.07
C GLU A 134 -26.84 25.65 16.67
N SER A 135 -25.67 25.19 16.21
CA SER A 135 -24.61 26.07 15.73
C SER A 135 -24.97 26.71 14.38
N PRO A 136 -24.89 28.05 14.23
CA PRO A 136 -25.20 28.75 12.99
C PRO A 136 -24.38 28.28 11.78
N GLU A 137 -23.18 27.77 12.02
CA GLU A 137 -22.25 27.31 11.00
C GLU A 137 -22.53 25.88 10.52
N TYR A 138 -23.40 25.14 11.20
CA TYR A 138 -23.64 23.72 10.91
C TYR A 138 -24.12 23.47 9.47
N ALA A 139 -24.94 24.38 8.94
CA ALA A 139 -25.47 24.27 7.58
C ALA A 139 -24.41 24.50 6.49
N SER A 140 -23.35 25.28 6.78
CA SER A 140 -22.28 25.60 5.82
C SER A 140 -21.09 24.63 5.88
N LEU A 141 -20.99 23.80 6.92
CA LEU A 141 -19.96 22.77 7.03
C LEU A 141 -20.13 21.67 5.99
N SER A 142 -19.02 21.18 5.43
CA SER A 142 -19.01 20.02 4.54
C SER A 142 -19.49 18.76 5.27
N PRO A 143 -19.97 17.71 4.57
CA PRO A 143 -20.34 16.44 5.22
C PRO A 143 -19.23 15.85 6.10
N TYR A 144 -17.96 16.12 5.74
CA TYR A 144 -16.76 15.74 6.47
C TYR A 144 -16.59 16.57 7.76
N ASP A 145 -16.78 17.88 7.69
CA ASP A 145 -16.59 18.80 8.83
C ASP A 145 -17.75 18.77 9.82
N ARG A 146 -18.90 18.22 9.43
CA ARG A 146 -20.03 18.10 10.35
C ARG A 146 -19.72 17.12 11.49
N SER A 147 -18.69 16.27 11.46
CA SER A 147 -18.50 15.10 12.36
C SER A 147 -18.80 15.33 13.87
N ILE A 148 -19.42 14.34 14.54
CA ILE A 148 -19.72 14.34 15.98
C ILE A 148 -18.83 13.27 16.61
N GLY A 149 -17.87 13.70 17.42
CA GLY A 149 -16.83 12.83 17.97
C GLY A 149 -15.43 13.35 17.62
N ASN A 150 -14.38 12.66 18.07
CA ASN A 150 -13.01 12.99 17.71
C ASN A 150 -12.58 12.23 16.44
N TRP A 151 -11.71 12.84 15.64
CA TRP A 151 -11.25 12.41 14.31
C TRP A 151 -10.79 10.94 14.20
N GLY A 152 -10.37 10.32 15.32
CA GLY A 152 -9.96 8.91 15.36
C GLY A 152 -11.10 7.88 15.24
N LEU A 153 -12.36 8.29 15.37
CA LEU A 153 -13.55 7.41 15.28
C LEU A 153 -14.63 7.98 14.36
N MET A 154 -14.21 8.68 13.30
CA MET A 154 -15.05 9.33 12.28
C MET A 154 -16.21 8.47 11.74
N ASP A 155 -16.09 7.14 11.79
CA ASP A 155 -17.10 6.20 11.27
C ASP A 155 -18.37 6.09 12.12
N GLN A 156 -18.40 6.64 13.34
CA GLN A 156 -19.57 6.50 14.22
C GLN A 156 -20.84 7.19 13.68
N ARG A 157 -20.68 8.16 12.78
CA ARG A 157 -21.80 8.90 12.18
C ARG A 157 -22.51 8.20 11.03
N PHE A 158 -21.83 7.30 10.32
CA PHE A 158 -22.46 6.58 9.21
C PHE A 158 -23.41 5.47 9.70
N VAL A 159 -23.39 5.16 11.00
CA VAL A 159 -24.15 4.06 11.62
C VAL A 159 -25.51 4.50 12.17
N SER A 160 -25.75 5.80 12.41
CA SER A 160 -26.96 6.27 13.11
C SER A 160 -28.09 6.81 12.22
N SER A 161 -28.00 6.68 10.89
CA SER A 161 -29.13 6.97 9.98
C SER A 161 -30.09 5.78 9.94
N PRO A 162 -31.40 5.93 10.24
CA PRO A 162 -32.34 4.80 10.33
C PRO A 162 -32.68 4.10 9.00
N SER A 163 -32.15 4.54 7.86
CA SER A 163 -32.59 4.09 6.53
C SER A 163 -31.58 3.32 5.68
N THR A 164 -30.45 2.86 6.24
CA THR A 164 -29.51 2.01 5.49
C THR A 164 -28.97 0.85 6.32
N HIS A 165 -29.01 -0.35 5.72
CA HIS A 165 -28.55 -1.64 6.26
C HIS A 165 -27.15 -1.59 6.90
N PRO A 166 -26.87 -2.49 7.87
CA PRO A 166 -25.87 -2.25 8.91
C PRO A 166 -24.46 -2.62 8.43
N PHE A 167 -23.62 -1.64 8.08
CA PHE A 167 -22.21 -1.91 7.85
C PHE A 167 -21.27 -0.79 8.32
N LEU A 168 -20.53 -1.15 9.38
CA LEU A 168 -19.10 -0.93 9.66
C LEU A 168 -18.53 0.47 9.96
N LEU A 169 -18.19 0.62 11.25
CA LEU A 169 -16.91 1.15 11.77
C LEU A 169 -15.71 0.64 10.94
N SER A 170 -14.75 1.50 10.56
CA SER A 170 -13.44 1.08 10.04
C SER A 170 -12.61 0.50 11.20
N VAL A 171 -12.06 -0.72 11.15
CA VAL A 171 -11.27 -1.46 10.14
C VAL A 171 -9.78 -1.08 10.15
N SER A 172 -9.28 -0.24 11.08
CA SER A 172 -7.83 -0.14 11.34
C SER A 172 -7.37 -0.91 12.60
N HIS A 173 -8.12 -0.86 13.71
CA HIS A 173 -7.80 -1.67 14.91
C HIS A 173 -8.51 -3.03 14.93
N VAL A 174 -9.66 -3.17 14.26
CA VAL A 174 -10.35 -4.47 14.10
C VAL A 174 -9.72 -5.31 12.99
N ARG A 175 -9.05 -4.71 11.99
CA ARG A 175 -8.26 -5.48 11.01
C ARG A 175 -7.09 -6.18 11.67
N SER A 176 -6.41 -5.56 12.65
CA SER A 176 -5.37 -6.24 13.39
C SER A 176 -5.91 -7.52 14.03
N ILE A 177 -7.05 -7.46 14.73
CA ILE A 177 -7.65 -8.63 15.40
C ILE A 177 -8.25 -9.65 14.43
N ARG A 178 -8.93 -9.24 13.36
CA ARG A 178 -9.48 -10.18 12.34
C ARG A 178 -8.38 -10.81 11.49
N THR A 179 -7.34 -10.07 11.11
CA THR A 179 -6.17 -10.64 10.43
C THR A 179 -5.39 -11.55 11.40
N PHE A 180 -5.26 -11.21 12.68
CA PHE A 180 -4.66 -12.10 13.69
C PHE A 180 -5.48 -13.38 13.90
N LEU A 181 -6.82 -13.29 13.93
CA LEU A 181 -7.72 -14.43 14.06
C LEU A 181 -7.82 -15.27 12.77
N ALA A 182 -7.74 -14.65 11.58
CA ALA A 182 -7.69 -15.36 10.30
C ALA A 182 -6.35 -16.08 10.08
N ILE A 183 -5.23 -15.55 10.61
CA ILE A 183 -3.96 -16.29 10.68
C ILE A 183 -4.12 -17.56 11.55
N MET A 184 -5.00 -17.55 12.56
CA MET A 184 -5.24 -18.71 13.43
C MET A 184 -6.18 -19.78 12.82
N SER A 185 -6.71 -19.58 11.59
CA SER A 185 -7.58 -20.57 10.92
C SER A 185 -7.02 -21.14 9.61
N MET A 186 -5.73 -20.92 9.33
CA MET A 186 -5.11 -21.50 8.13
C MET A 186 -4.94 -23.02 8.29
N THR A 187 -5.53 -23.80 7.38
CA THR A 187 -5.58 -25.27 7.50
C THR A 187 -4.45 -25.99 6.76
N ASN A 188 -3.67 -25.30 5.93
CA ASN A 188 -2.65 -25.91 5.06
C ASN A 188 -1.44 -24.99 4.84
N ALA A 189 -0.23 -25.47 5.14
CA ALA A 189 1.01 -24.72 4.95
C ALA A 189 1.53 -24.73 3.50
N ASN A 190 1.20 -25.75 2.70
CA ASN A 190 1.59 -25.84 1.29
C ASN A 190 0.80 -24.87 0.42
N PHE A 191 -0.47 -24.65 0.75
CA PHE A 191 -1.30 -23.66 0.08
C PHE A 191 -2.24 -22.99 1.09
N PRO A 192 -1.80 -21.89 1.71
CA PRO A 192 -2.55 -21.26 2.79
C PRO A 192 -3.77 -20.51 2.27
N MET A 193 -4.95 -20.94 2.75
CA MET A 193 -6.23 -20.22 2.60
C MET A 193 -6.85 -19.95 3.96
N ASP A 194 -7.63 -18.88 4.08
CA ASP A 194 -8.44 -18.60 5.27
C ASP A 194 -9.70 -19.50 5.33
N ALA A 195 -10.47 -19.37 6.41
CA ALA A 195 -11.69 -20.16 6.63
C ALA A 195 -12.77 -19.91 5.57
N GLU A 196 -12.74 -18.75 4.91
CA GLU A 196 -13.63 -18.36 3.82
C GLU A 196 -13.13 -18.80 2.44
N GLY A 197 -11.98 -19.49 2.38
CA GLY A 197 -11.35 -19.97 1.16
C GLY A 197 -10.62 -18.88 0.35
N ARG A 198 -10.28 -17.74 0.97
CA ARG A 198 -9.44 -16.72 0.33
C ARG A 198 -7.98 -17.13 0.39
N THR A 199 -7.27 -16.89 -0.70
CA THR A 199 -5.83 -17.10 -0.76
C THR A 199 -5.08 -16.08 0.08
N TYR A 200 -3.91 -16.46 0.60
CA TYR A 200 -3.22 -15.65 1.60
C TYR A 200 -2.76 -14.27 1.08
N HIS A 201 -2.11 -14.19 -0.08
CA HIS A 201 -1.49 -12.95 -0.53
C HIS A 201 -2.44 -12.08 -1.35
N VAL A 202 -3.05 -12.64 -2.38
CA VAL A 202 -3.97 -11.95 -3.29
C VAL A 202 -5.33 -11.73 -2.63
N GLY A 203 -5.73 -12.60 -1.71
CA GLY A 203 -6.94 -12.42 -0.90
C GLY A 203 -8.24 -12.71 -1.64
N ILE A 204 -8.19 -13.49 -2.72
CA ILE A 204 -9.31 -13.82 -3.59
C ILE A 204 -9.83 -15.22 -3.31
N LYS A 205 -11.12 -15.45 -3.55
CA LYS A 205 -11.74 -16.78 -3.45
C LYS A 205 -12.61 -17.09 -4.68
N ARG A 206 -13.10 -18.34 -4.76
CA ARG A 206 -13.98 -18.80 -5.84
C ARG A 206 -15.17 -17.84 -6.01
N GLY A 207 -15.47 -17.50 -7.26
CA GLY A 207 -16.55 -16.59 -7.63
C GLY A 207 -16.19 -15.10 -7.63
N GLU A 208 -15.04 -14.70 -7.07
CA GLU A 208 -14.61 -13.29 -7.05
C GLU A 208 -13.67 -12.91 -8.19
N LEU A 209 -13.07 -13.91 -8.84
CA LEU A 209 -12.15 -13.73 -9.97
C LEU A 209 -12.72 -14.42 -11.22
N ALA A 210 -12.77 -13.69 -12.34
CA ALA A 210 -13.10 -14.23 -13.64
C ALA A 210 -11.95 -15.08 -14.21
N ASN A 211 -12.26 -15.94 -15.17
CA ASN A 211 -11.25 -16.72 -15.90
C ASN A 211 -10.51 -15.92 -16.98
N ARG A 212 -10.94 -14.69 -17.26
CA ARG A 212 -10.26 -13.71 -18.13
C ARG A 212 -9.72 -12.58 -17.29
N VAL A 213 -8.40 -12.45 -17.24
CA VAL A 213 -7.74 -11.55 -16.30
C VAL A 213 -6.81 -10.60 -17.04
N LEU A 214 -7.01 -9.30 -16.81
CA LEU A 214 -6.03 -8.27 -17.07
C LEU A 214 -5.18 -8.06 -15.82
N THR A 215 -3.87 -8.23 -15.89
CA THR A 215 -2.97 -7.90 -14.78
C THR A 215 -2.16 -6.64 -15.08
N VAL A 216 -2.02 -5.78 -14.08
CA VAL A 216 -1.28 -4.52 -14.13
C VAL A 216 -0.39 -4.38 -12.91
N GLY A 217 0.63 -3.51 -12.97
CA GLY A 217 1.46 -3.23 -11.79
C GLY A 217 0.75 -2.33 -10.78
N ASP A 218 0.35 -1.15 -11.20
CA ASP A 218 -0.16 -0.08 -10.32
C ASP A 218 -1.67 -0.20 -10.06
N PRO A 219 -2.13 -0.17 -8.78
CA PRO A 219 -3.54 -0.04 -8.43
C PRO A 219 -4.25 1.17 -9.08
N ALA A 220 -3.57 2.30 -9.28
CA ALA A 220 -4.14 3.46 -9.96
C ALA A 220 -4.49 3.15 -11.43
N ARG A 221 -3.63 2.40 -12.13
CA ARG A 221 -3.94 1.89 -13.47
C ARG A 221 -5.15 0.96 -13.43
N ALA A 222 -5.22 0.04 -12.47
CA ALA A 222 -6.37 -0.86 -12.35
C ALA A 222 -7.69 -0.10 -12.18
N ILE A 223 -7.71 0.93 -11.33
CA ILE A 223 -8.88 1.80 -11.12
C ILE A 223 -9.25 2.56 -12.41
N THR A 224 -8.26 3.12 -13.11
CA THR A 224 -8.50 3.82 -14.39
C THR A 224 -9.12 2.89 -15.42
N LEU A 225 -8.57 1.68 -15.57
CA LEU A 225 -9.06 0.71 -16.57
C LEU A 225 -10.42 0.11 -16.21
N ALA A 226 -10.73 -0.02 -14.92
CA ALA A 226 -12.06 -0.48 -14.46
C ALA A 226 -13.21 0.41 -14.94
N ARG A 227 -12.92 1.68 -15.29
CA ARG A 227 -13.92 2.61 -15.86
C ARG A 227 -14.42 2.19 -17.25
N SER A 228 -13.73 1.28 -17.92
CA SER A 228 -14.16 0.74 -19.23
C SER A 228 -15.09 -0.48 -19.10
N LEU A 229 -15.34 -0.97 -17.88
CA LEU A 229 -16.23 -2.12 -17.66
C LEU A 229 -17.71 -1.70 -17.76
N ASP A 230 -18.57 -2.67 -18.06
CA ASP A 230 -19.98 -2.44 -18.33
C ASP A 230 -20.69 -1.85 -17.09
N GLY A 231 -21.66 -0.97 -17.33
CA GLY A 231 -22.51 -0.40 -16.29
C GLY A 231 -21.83 0.61 -15.36
N VAL A 232 -20.58 1.02 -15.65
CA VAL A 232 -19.90 2.08 -14.89
C VAL A 232 -20.42 3.46 -15.31
N ASP A 233 -21.00 4.18 -14.35
CA ASP A 233 -21.40 5.58 -14.51
C ASP A 233 -20.18 6.50 -14.35
N LEU A 234 -19.67 7.04 -15.46
CA LEU A 234 -18.47 7.88 -15.47
C LEU A 234 -18.67 9.26 -14.85
N GLU A 235 -19.91 9.77 -14.84
CA GLU A 235 -20.26 11.09 -14.32
C GLU A 235 -20.30 11.07 -12.79
N ASN A 236 -20.89 10.01 -12.23
CA ASN A 236 -21.08 9.87 -10.79
C ASN A 236 -19.99 9.06 -10.08
N THR A 237 -19.06 8.44 -10.82
CA THR A 237 -17.92 7.73 -10.24
C THR A 237 -16.67 8.61 -10.19
N PRO A 238 -16.18 8.99 -8.98
CA PRO A 238 -14.92 9.73 -8.85
C PRO A 238 -13.76 9.01 -9.53
N ALA A 239 -12.90 9.76 -10.22
CA ALA A 239 -11.83 9.20 -11.07
C ALA A 239 -10.83 8.29 -10.34
N LYS A 240 -10.70 8.40 -9.01
CA LYS A 240 -9.72 7.68 -8.19
C LYS A 240 -10.32 6.60 -7.30
N THR A 241 -11.56 6.21 -7.56
CA THR A 241 -12.26 5.18 -6.77
C THR A 241 -12.72 4.05 -7.67
N VAL A 242 -12.78 2.84 -7.12
CA VAL A 242 -13.41 1.73 -7.84
C VAL A 242 -14.92 2.01 -7.97
N PRO A 243 -15.52 1.88 -9.17
CA PRO A 243 -16.96 2.00 -9.35
C PRO A 243 -17.75 1.08 -8.41
N ALA A 244 -18.79 1.62 -7.78
CA ALA A 244 -19.54 0.93 -6.72
C ALA A 244 -20.32 -0.31 -7.22
N ASN A 245 -20.61 -0.39 -8.52
CA ASN A 245 -21.30 -1.51 -9.14
C ASN A 245 -20.37 -2.71 -9.45
N LEU A 246 -19.06 -2.56 -9.24
CA LEU A 246 -18.07 -3.60 -9.48
C LEU A 246 -17.69 -4.29 -8.17
N PHE A 247 -17.36 -5.58 -8.26
CA PHE A 247 -16.69 -6.24 -7.15
C PHE A 247 -15.28 -5.67 -7.02
N SER A 248 -14.83 -5.40 -5.78
CA SER A 248 -13.44 -5.07 -5.52
C SER A 248 -12.94 -5.61 -4.19
N TYR A 249 -11.68 -6.04 -4.18
CA TYR A 249 -11.02 -6.53 -2.98
C TYR A 249 -9.56 -6.08 -2.95
N ALA A 250 -9.21 -5.34 -1.90
CA ALA A 250 -7.83 -4.95 -1.61
C ALA A 250 -7.25 -5.88 -0.54
N SER A 251 -6.20 -6.62 -0.89
CA SER A 251 -5.53 -7.54 0.00
C SER A 251 -4.64 -6.83 1.01
N HIS A 252 -4.36 -7.48 2.14
CA HIS A 252 -3.42 -6.97 3.13
C HIS A 252 -1.95 -6.95 2.65
N ARG A 253 -1.66 -7.62 1.52
CA ARG A 253 -0.35 -7.63 0.85
C ARG A 253 -0.27 -6.67 -0.34
N GLY A 254 -1.28 -5.81 -0.52
CA GLY A 254 -1.25 -4.73 -1.51
C GLY A 254 -1.75 -5.10 -2.90
N PHE A 255 -2.33 -6.29 -3.09
CA PHE A 255 -3.03 -6.63 -4.33
C PHE A 255 -4.39 -5.94 -4.37
N LEU A 256 -4.83 -5.50 -5.55
CA LEU A 256 -6.20 -5.01 -5.78
C LEU A 256 -6.82 -5.82 -6.91
N THR A 257 -7.90 -6.55 -6.59
CA THR A 257 -8.72 -7.24 -7.58
C THR A 257 -10.00 -6.46 -7.81
N ILE A 258 -10.36 -6.24 -9.08
CA ILE A 258 -11.62 -5.63 -9.51
C ILE A 258 -12.27 -6.57 -10.51
N THR A 259 -13.54 -6.93 -10.33
CA THR A 259 -14.26 -7.86 -11.22
C THR A 259 -15.58 -7.25 -11.67
N GLY A 260 -15.85 -7.38 -12.97
CA GLY A 260 -17.08 -6.93 -13.61
C GLY A 260 -17.29 -7.66 -14.93
N THR A 261 -17.96 -7.02 -15.88
CA THR A 261 -18.10 -7.51 -17.25
C THR A 261 -17.59 -6.49 -18.25
N TYR A 262 -17.14 -6.96 -19.40
CA TYR A 262 -16.84 -6.14 -20.57
C TYR A 262 -17.54 -6.76 -21.77
N LYS A 263 -18.43 -6.02 -22.43
CA LYS A 263 -19.29 -6.53 -23.52
C LYS A 263 -20.05 -7.80 -23.09
N GLY A 264 -20.53 -7.84 -21.85
CA GLY A 264 -21.26 -8.96 -21.27
C GLY A 264 -20.40 -10.17 -20.85
N VAL A 265 -19.09 -10.13 -21.06
CA VAL A 265 -18.17 -11.22 -20.69
C VAL A 265 -17.50 -10.90 -19.35
N PRO A 266 -17.51 -11.81 -18.36
CA PRO A 266 -16.83 -11.61 -17.09
C PRO A 266 -15.32 -11.42 -17.27
N VAL A 267 -14.79 -10.34 -16.69
CA VAL A 267 -13.35 -10.01 -16.70
C VAL A 267 -12.92 -9.49 -15.32
N SER A 268 -11.67 -9.77 -14.96
CA SER A 268 -11.04 -9.23 -13.75
C SER A 268 -9.81 -8.41 -14.09
N ILE A 269 -9.57 -7.36 -13.30
CA ILE A 269 -8.34 -6.57 -13.30
C ILE A 269 -7.63 -6.84 -11.98
N VAL A 270 -6.35 -7.24 -12.02
CA VAL A 270 -5.55 -7.47 -10.81
C VAL A 270 -4.30 -6.62 -10.83
N ALA A 271 -4.21 -5.66 -9.91
CA ALA A 271 -2.99 -4.93 -9.63
C ALA A 271 -2.08 -5.76 -8.72
N ILE A 272 -0.86 -6.05 -9.19
CA ILE A 272 0.08 -6.97 -8.52
C ILE A 272 1.29 -6.26 -7.93
N GLY A 273 1.52 -4.98 -8.20
CA GLY A 273 2.76 -4.32 -7.86
C GLY A 273 3.90 -4.70 -8.82
N MET A 274 5.07 -5.01 -8.28
CA MET A 274 6.31 -5.20 -9.05
C MET A 274 7.05 -6.47 -8.63
N GLY A 275 7.77 -7.05 -9.59
CA GLY A 275 8.68 -8.16 -9.41
C GLY A 275 8.08 -9.53 -9.67
N ILE A 276 8.97 -10.44 -10.06
CA ILE A 276 8.68 -11.84 -10.37
C ILE A 276 7.93 -12.58 -9.25
N SER A 277 8.21 -12.26 -7.98
CA SER A 277 7.54 -12.89 -6.83
C SER A 277 6.07 -12.49 -6.71
N MET A 278 5.73 -11.24 -7.02
CA MET A 278 4.35 -10.78 -7.01
C MET A 278 3.54 -11.41 -8.14
N MET A 279 4.15 -11.59 -9.32
CA MET A 279 3.56 -12.35 -10.43
C MET A 279 3.33 -13.82 -10.04
N ASP A 280 4.27 -14.45 -9.31
CA ASP A 280 4.11 -15.83 -8.84
C ASP A 280 2.94 -15.99 -7.87
N PHE A 281 2.83 -15.12 -6.85
CA PHE A 281 1.67 -15.08 -5.95
C PHE A 281 0.37 -14.94 -6.73
N PHE A 282 0.31 -13.97 -7.64
CA PHE A 282 -0.85 -13.72 -8.48
C PHE A 282 -1.28 -14.96 -9.27
N VAL A 283 -0.38 -15.53 -10.10
CA VAL A 283 -0.76 -16.62 -10.99
C VAL A 283 -1.17 -17.87 -10.21
N ARG A 284 -0.42 -18.25 -9.16
CA ARG A 284 -0.73 -19.44 -8.36
C ARG A 284 -2.03 -19.30 -7.59
N GLU A 285 -2.25 -18.16 -6.95
CA GLU A 285 -3.44 -17.93 -6.14
C GLU A 285 -4.70 -17.77 -6.98
N CYS A 286 -4.62 -17.06 -8.10
CA CYS A 286 -5.72 -16.97 -9.05
C CYS A 286 -6.06 -18.34 -9.65
N ARG A 287 -5.06 -19.14 -10.01
CA ARG A 287 -5.29 -20.49 -10.54
C ARG A 287 -6.00 -21.41 -9.55
N ALA A 288 -5.74 -21.27 -8.25
CA ALA A 288 -6.31 -22.13 -7.21
C ALA A 288 -7.82 -21.91 -6.98
N VAL A 289 -8.36 -20.76 -7.40
CA VAL A 289 -9.76 -20.38 -7.15
C VAL A 289 -10.59 -20.18 -8.41
N VAL A 290 -10.00 -20.33 -9.58
CA VAL A 290 -10.73 -20.38 -10.85
C VAL A 290 -10.79 -21.83 -11.28
N ASP A 291 -11.96 -22.25 -11.76
CA ASP A 291 -12.17 -23.58 -12.29
C ASP A 291 -12.12 -23.52 -13.84
N GLY A 292 -11.52 -24.51 -14.51
CA GLY A 292 -11.40 -24.55 -15.97
C GLY A 292 -10.26 -23.70 -16.57
N PRO A 293 -10.22 -23.48 -17.89
CA PRO A 293 -9.15 -22.71 -18.55
C PRO A 293 -9.14 -21.24 -18.11
N MET A 294 -7.95 -20.63 -18.10
CA MET A 294 -7.74 -19.21 -17.80
C MET A 294 -6.99 -18.51 -18.93
N LEU A 295 -7.32 -17.24 -19.12
CA LEU A 295 -6.66 -16.31 -20.03
C LEU A 295 -6.13 -15.13 -19.23
N ILE A 296 -4.82 -14.89 -19.28
CA ILE A 296 -4.18 -13.79 -18.55
C ILE A 296 -3.42 -12.90 -19.52
N ILE A 297 -3.78 -11.62 -19.58
CA ILE A 297 -3.04 -10.61 -20.34
C ILE A 297 -2.44 -9.59 -19.38
N ARG A 298 -1.14 -9.34 -19.49
CA ARG A 298 -0.44 -8.28 -18.74
C ARG A 298 -0.44 -6.97 -19.55
N LEU A 299 -0.79 -5.86 -18.91
CA LEU A 299 -0.57 -4.50 -19.41
C LEU A 299 0.41 -3.75 -18.49
N GLY A 300 1.67 -3.77 -18.88
CA GLY A 300 2.80 -3.23 -18.11
C GLY A 300 3.35 -1.90 -18.63
N SER A 301 4.38 -1.42 -17.97
CA SER A 301 5.32 -0.44 -18.51
C SER A 301 6.69 -1.11 -18.70
N CYS A 302 7.50 -0.59 -19.60
CA CYS A 302 8.83 -1.13 -19.87
C CYS A 302 9.83 -0.06 -20.29
N GLY A 303 11.12 -0.41 -20.23
CA GLY A 303 12.14 0.26 -21.02
C GLY A 303 12.25 -0.35 -22.41
N SER A 304 12.41 0.46 -23.45
CA SER A 304 12.70 0.00 -24.81
C SER A 304 14.21 -0.15 -25.01
N LEU A 305 14.63 -1.25 -25.61
CA LEU A 305 15.97 -1.52 -26.14
C LEU A 305 15.98 -1.47 -27.69
N SER A 306 14.80 -1.38 -28.31
CA SER A 306 14.60 -1.29 -29.77
C SER A 306 14.53 0.16 -30.23
N ASP A 307 13.97 0.41 -31.41
CA ASP A 307 13.70 1.76 -31.92
C ASP A 307 12.31 2.28 -31.51
N ALA A 308 11.51 1.46 -30.81
CA ALA A 308 10.26 1.89 -30.20
C ALA A 308 10.48 3.08 -29.26
N THR A 309 9.67 4.11 -29.42
CA THR A 309 9.77 5.38 -28.72
C THR A 309 8.87 5.42 -27.49
N VAL A 310 9.04 6.43 -26.63
CA VAL A 310 8.17 6.59 -25.45
C VAL A 310 6.71 6.77 -25.86
N GLY A 311 5.80 6.06 -25.19
CA GLY A 311 4.38 6.01 -25.54
C GLY A 311 3.98 4.94 -26.56
N ASP A 312 4.94 4.31 -27.26
CA ASP A 312 4.64 3.15 -28.10
C ASP A 312 4.27 1.92 -27.25
N ILE A 313 3.54 0.97 -27.85
CA ILE A 313 3.20 -0.32 -27.23
C ILE A 313 4.04 -1.44 -27.84
N CYS A 314 4.65 -2.24 -26.98
CA CYS A 314 5.36 -3.45 -27.36
C CYS A 314 4.57 -4.68 -26.92
N VAL A 315 4.28 -5.60 -27.85
CA VAL A 315 3.60 -6.88 -27.61
C VAL A 315 4.62 -8.01 -27.76
N PRO A 316 5.22 -8.51 -26.66
CA PRO A 316 6.25 -9.53 -26.77
C PRO A 316 5.70 -10.91 -27.14
N SER A 317 6.32 -11.56 -28.13
CA SER A 317 6.04 -12.95 -28.54
C SER A 317 6.66 -13.99 -27.60
N GLY A 318 7.64 -13.58 -26.79
CA GLY A 318 8.27 -14.41 -25.77
C GLY A 318 9.06 -13.58 -24.77
N SER A 319 9.51 -14.21 -23.70
CA SER A 319 10.33 -13.55 -22.69
C SER A 319 11.36 -14.47 -22.04
N TYR A 320 12.51 -13.92 -21.65
CA TYR A 320 13.53 -14.59 -20.84
C TYR A 320 13.86 -13.80 -19.57
N LEU A 321 14.37 -14.48 -18.54
CA LEU A 321 14.77 -13.91 -17.27
C LEU A 321 16.24 -13.46 -17.29
N VAL A 322 16.48 -12.28 -16.75
CA VAL A 322 17.79 -11.72 -16.40
C VAL A 322 17.86 -11.72 -14.87
N GLN A 323 18.63 -12.64 -14.31
CA GLN A 323 18.73 -12.83 -12.87
C GLN A 323 20.14 -12.46 -12.39
N ARG A 324 20.24 -11.72 -11.29
CA ARG A 324 21.54 -11.48 -10.66
C ARG A 324 22.09 -12.78 -10.08
N ASN A 325 23.33 -13.09 -10.41
CA ASN A 325 24.07 -14.17 -9.77
C ASN A 325 24.67 -13.66 -8.46
N TYR A 326 24.04 -13.94 -7.33
CA TYR A 326 24.55 -13.49 -6.03
C TYR A 326 25.91 -14.12 -5.68
N ASP A 327 26.12 -15.38 -6.08
CA ASP A 327 27.36 -16.12 -5.78
C ASP A 327 28.59 -15.52 -6.49
N PHE A 328 28.38 -14.84 -7.63
CA PHE A 328 29.43 -14.08 -8.30
C PHE A 328 30.06 -13.02 -7.39
N PHE A 329 29.27 -12.43 -6.48
CA PHE A 329 29.69 -11.34 -5.59
C PHE A 329 30.12 -11.84 -4.20
N ALA A 330 30.11 -13.14 -3.93
CA ALA A 330 30.42 -13.70 -2.61
C ALA A 330 31.93 -13.71 -2.27
N GLY A 331 32.82 -13.41 -3.23
CA GLY A 331 34.26 -13.26 -3.01
C GLY A 331 35.11 -14.54 -3.12
N ASP A 332 34.48 -15.71 -3.26
CA ASP A 332 35.17 -17.02 -3.31
C ASP A 332 35.21 -17.65 -4.71
N SER A 333 34.87 -16.91 -5.77
CA SER A 333 34.75 -17.47 -7.12
C SER A 333 36.07 -17.50 -7.88
N ASP A 334 36.86 -18.56 -7.67
CA ASP A 334 37.96 -19.00 -8.57
C ASP A 334 37.45 -19.43 -9.97
N ASN A 335 36.14 -19.35 -10.23
CA ASN A 335 35.57 -19.71 -11.51
C ASN A 335 35.65 -18.54 -12.49
N ALA A 336 36.74 -18.51 -13.27
CA ALA A 336 37.00 -17.53 -14.34
C ALA A 336 35.87 -17.43 -15.40
N THR A 337 34.92 -18.36 -15.43
CA THR A 337 33.78 -18.36 -16.37
C THR A 337 32.45 -17.89 -15.76
N ALA A 338 32.40 -17.62 -14.46
CA ALA A 338 31.19 -17.14 -13.80
C ALA A 338 30.80 -15.76 -14.32
N LYS A 339 29.52 -15.57 -14.65
CA LYS A 339 28.96 -14.28 -15.05
C LYS A 339 28.16 -13.64 -13.90
N PRO A 340 28.14 -12.30 -13.80
CA PRO A 340 27.37 -11.58 -12.78
C PRO A 340 25.84 -11.72 -12.97
N TYR A 341 25.40 -12.10 -14.17
CA TYR A 341 23.99 -12.30 -14.50
C TYR A 341 23.78 -13.65 -15.20
N HIS A 342 22.70 -14.33 -14.82
CA HIS A 342 22.21 -15.52 -15.50
C HIS A 342 21.06 -15.15 -16.41
N LEU A 343 21.12 -15.66 -17.64
CA LEU A 343 20.10 -15.42 -18.65
C LEU A 343 19.38 -16.74 -18.97
N SER A 344 18.08 -16.82 -18.70
CA SER A 344 17.30 -18.06 -18.92
C SER A 344 17.02 -18.31 -20.41
N LYS A 345 16.46 -19.46 -20.75
CA LYS A 345 15.82 -19.68 -22.06
C LYS A 345 14.58 -18.80 -22.20
N VAL A 346 14.17 -18.57 -23.46
CA VAL A 346 12.92 -17.85 -23.79
C VAL A 346 11.71 -18.76 -23.60
N PHE A 347 10.71 -18.27 -22.89
CA PHE A 347 9.36 -18.86 -22.83
C PHE A 347 8.44 -18.05 -23.74
N GLN A 348 7.69 -18.75 -24.58
CA GLN A 348 6.83 -18.13 -25.60
C GLN A 348 5.49 -17.71 -25.01
N ALA A 349 4.96 -16.59 -25.51
CA ALA A 349 3.57 -16.19 -25.32
C ALA A 349 2.63 -17.12 -26.10
N ASP A 350 1.34 -17.05 -25.81
CA ASP A 350 0.33 -17.69 -26.65
C ASP A 350 0.22 -16.97 -28.02
N PRO A 351 0.44 -17.66 -29.15
CA PRO A 351 0.46 -17.02 -30.46
C PRO A 351 -0.87 -16.36 -30.87
N GLU A 352 -2.01 -16.92 -30.45
CA GLU A 352 -3.32 -16.35 -30.75
C GLU A 352 -3.51 -15.05 -29.98
N ILE A 353 -3.16 -15.03 -28.69
CA ILE A 353 -3.22 -13.82 -27.87
C ILE A 353 -2.32 -12.73 -28.46
N THR A 354 -1.06 -13.06 -28.80
CA THR A 354 -0.12 -12.10 -29.39
C THR A 354 -0.68 -11.50 -30.68
N LYS A 355 -1.22 -12.33 -31.58
CA LYS A 355 -1.83 -11.86 -32.83
C LYS A 355 -3.03 -10.95 -32.58
N THR A 356 -3.93 -11.34 -31.68
CA THR A 356 -5.13 -10.56 -31.36
C THR A 356 -4.78 -9.24 -30.67
N LEU A 357 -3.78 -9.23 -29.78
CA LEU A 357 -3.28 -8.00 -29.15
C LEU A 357 -2.70 -7.04 -30.18
N ILE A 358 -1.84 -7.52 -31.10
CA ILE A 358 -1.28 -6.66 -32.15
C ILE A 358 -2.40 -6.03 -32.98
N LYS A 359 -3.35 -6.84 -33.46
CA LYS A 359 -4.52 -6.38 -34.22
C LYS A 359 -5.30 -5.28 -33.46
N ASN A 360 -5.67 -5.54 -32.21
CA ASN A 360 -6.52 -4.63 -31.43
C ASN A 360 -5.76 -3.37 -30.96
N MET A 361 -4.46 -3.49 -30.66
CA MET A 361 -3.61 -2.34 -30.36
C MET A 361 -3.43 -1.45 -31.59
N SER A 362 -3.12 -2.03 -32.74
CA SER A 362 -3.00 -1.33 -34.01
C SER A 362 -4.28 -0.58 -34.38
N ALA A 363 -5.44 -1.20 -34.18
CA ALA A 363 -6.72 -0.55 -34.45
C ALA A 363 -7.01 0.67 -33.56
N LYS A 364 -6.43 0.72 -32.34
CA LYS A 364 -6.65 1.81 -31.37
C LYS A 364 -5.58 2.90 -31.44
N LEU A 365 -4.34 2.53 -31.71
CA LEU A 365 -3.17 3.41 -31.61
C LEU A 365 -2.51 3.70 -32.96
N GLY A 366 -2.77 2.89 -33.98
CA GLY A 366 -2.10 2.93 -35.29
C GLY A 366 -0.90 1.99 -35.36
N ASP A 367 -0.66 1.40 -36.53
CA ASP A 367 0.39 0.39 -36.75
C ASP A 367 1.80 0.90 -36.41
N ASN A 368 2.07 2.19 -36.64
CA ASN A 368 3.38 2.79 -36.37
C ASN A 368 3.71 2.91 -34.88
N HIS A 369 2.74 2.63 -33.99
CA HIS A 369 2.90 2.70 -32.54
C HIS A 369 2.91 1.32 -31.87
N VAL A 370 2.88 0.23 -32.67
CA VAL A 370 2.80 -1.14 -32.15
C VAL A 370 3.98 -1.96 -32.65
N TRP A 371 4.72 -2.53 -31.69
CA TRP A 371 5.94 -3.28 -31.94
C TRP A 371 5.80 -4.71 -31.43
N SER A 372 6.46 -5.68 -32.07
CA SER A 372 6.52 -7.08 -31.62
C SER A 372 7.94 -7.63 -31.66
N GLY A 373 8.30 -8.43 -30.65
CA GLY A 373 9.64 -8.96 -30.43
C GLY A 373 9.78 -9.71 -29.11
N ILE A 374 10.99 -9.80 -28.56
CA ILE A 374 11.25 -10.50 -27.30
C ILE A 374 11.37 -9.54 -26.12
N ASN A 375 10.81 -9.91 -24.97
CA ASN A 375 10.98 -9.20 -23.71
C ASN A 375 12.07 -9.82 -22.83
N ALA A 376 12.92 -9.00 -22.23
CA ALA A 376 13.74 -9.40 -21.10
C ALA A 376 13.02 -9.00 -19.78
N THR A 377 12.84 -9.95 -18.87
CA THR A 377 12.36 -9.68 -17.52
C THR A 377 13.54 -9.70 -16.57
N ALA A 378 13.73 -8.64 -15.79
CA ALA A 378 14.80 -8.48 -14.84
C ALA A 378 14.31 -8.70 -13.41
N ASP A 379 15.10 -9.36 -12.56
CA ASP A 379 14.76 -9.59 -11.13
C ASP A 379 14.92 -8.33 -10.25
N SER A 380 15.66 -7.34 -10.75
CA SER A 380 15.87 -6.03 -10.14
C SER A 380 15.65 -4.90 -11.17
N PHE A 381 15.20 -3.74 -10.68
CA PHE A 381 15.07 -2.54 -11.49
C PHE A 381 16.43 -1.92 -11.82
N TYR A 382 17.44 -2.03 -10.96
CA TYR A 382 18.71 -1.32 -11.14
C TYR A 382 19.76 -2.23 -11.78
N SER A 383 20.28 -3.17 -10.98
CA SER A 383 21.38 -4.06 -11.33
C SER A 383 21.14 -4.85 -12.62
N SER A 384 20.14 -5.73 -12.65
CA SER A 384 19.78 -6.58 -13.79
C SER A 384 19.10 -5.84 -14.96
N GLN A 385 18.98 -4.51 -14.88
CA GLN A 385 18.62 -3.68 -16.04
C GLN A 385 19.78 -2.82 -16.57
N GLY A 386 21.00 -3.04 -16.07
CA GLY A 386 22.19 -2.33 -16.53
C GLY A 386 22.20 -0.84 -16.13
N ARG A 387 21.43 -0.45 -15.10
CA ARG A 387 21.50 0.93 -14.58
C ARG A 387 22.78 1.09 -13.78
N GLN A 388 23.52 2.15 -14.07
CA GLN A 388 24.78 2.46 -13.41
C GLN A 388 24.52 3.27 -12.13
N ASP A 389 24.95 2.75 -10.98
CA ASP A 389 24.87 3.41 -9.68
C ASP A 389 26.22 3.29 -8.97
N LEU A 390 26.88 4.43 -8.71
CA LEU A 390 28.21 4.46 -8.08
C LEU A 390 28.21 3.99 -6.62
N ASN A 391 27.04 3.85 -5.99
CA ASN A 391 26.92 3.35 -4.63
C ASN A 391 27.00 1.82 -4.52
N PHE A 392 26.91 1.09 -5.65
CA PHE A 392 26.85 -0.37 -5.66
C PHE A 392 27.79 -0.98 -6.70
N VAL A 393 28.40 -2.11 -6.35
CA VAL A 393 29.16 -2.94 -7.31
C VAL A 393 28.19 -3.90 -7.98
N ASP A 394 27.68 -3.52 -9.15
CA ASP A 394 26.72 -4.33 -9.91
C ASP A 394 27.34 -5.13 -11.06
N ALA A 395 28.54 -4.77 -11.54
CA ALA A 395 29.22 -5.44 -12.65
C ALA A 395 28.31 -5.59 -13.91
N ASN A 396 27.53 -4.55 -14.24
CA ASN A 396 26.45 -4.60 -15.24
C ASN A 396 26.66 -3.67 -16.46
N HIS A 397 27.86 -3.10 -16.62
CA HIS A 397 28.19 -2.15 -17.69
C HIS A 397 27.90 -2.72 -19.09
N GLU A 398 28.26 -3.99 -19.31
CA GLU A 398 28.08 -4.67 -20.60
C GLU A 398 26.75 -5.44 -20.72
N LEU A 399 25.89 -5.39 -19.69
CA LEU A 399 24.68 -6.21 -19.67
C LEU A 399 23.75 -5.86 -20.83
N PHE A 400 23.60 -4.58 -21.16
CA PHE A 400 22.78 -4.17 -22.30
C PHE A 400 23.27 -4.78 -23.62
N THR A 401 24.58 -4.70 -23.88
CA THR A 401 25.23 -5.28 -25.07
C THR A 401 25.02 -6.79 -25.10
N GLU A 402 25.26 -7.47 -23.99
CA GLU A 402 25.10 -8.92 -23.87
C GLU A 402 23.66 -9.38 -24.15
N LEU A 403 22.65 -8.65 -23.68
CA LEU A 403 21.24 -8.97 -23.92
C LEU A 403 20.89 -8.92 -25.42
N VAL A 404 21.34 -7.88 -26.11
CA VAL A 404 21.08 -7.68 -27.55
C VAL A 404 21.90 -8.65 -28.40
N GLU A 405 23.16 -8.93 -28.04
CA GLU A 405 23.98 -9.92 -28.76
C GLU A 405 23.41 -11.34 -28.63
N ARG A 406 22.94 -11.69 -27.43
CA ARG A 406 22.36 -13.02 -27.15
C ARG A 406 21.04 -13.23 -27.87
N GLU A 407 20.17 -12.23 -27.82
CA GLU A 407 18.84 -12.27 -28.42
C GLU A 407 18.60 -10.97 -29.18
N PRO A 408 18.97 -10.90 -30.47
CA PRO A 408 18.88 -9.70 -31.30
C PRO A 408 17.48 -9.11 -31.41
N ASN A 409 16.44 -9.90 -31.16
CA ASN A 409 15.05 -9.44 -31.16
C ASN A 409 14.58 -8.92 -29.79
N THR A 410 15.47 -8.79 -28.80
CA THR A 410 15.12 -8.21 -27.49
C THR A 410 14.76 -6.75 -27.66
N MET A 411 13.49 -6.41 -27.42
CA MET A 411 12.96 -5.07 -27.60
C MET A 411 12.65 -4.33 -26.31
N THR A 412 12.35 -5.08 -25.24
CA THR A 412 11.82 -4.51 -24.02
C THR A 412 12.46 -5.12 -22.79
N LEU A 413 12.47 -4.33 -21.72
CA LEU A 413 13.00 -4.70 -20.42
C LEU A 413 12.04 -4.27 -19.31
N GLU A 414 11.50 -5.23 -18.57
CA GLU A 414 10.60 -5.03 -17.42
C GLU A 414 10.85 -6.09 -16.33
N MET A 415 9.89 -6.39 -15.44
CA MET A 415 10.16 -7.15 -14.20
C MET A 415 9.17 -8.30 -13.88
N GLU A 416 8.23 -8.66 -14.76
CA GLU A 416 7.22 -9.70 -14.46
C GLU A 416 6.86 -10.67 -15.60
N THR A 417 6.93 -10.27 -16.87
CA THR A 417 6.33 -11.02 -18.01
C THR A 417 6.87 -12.45 -18.15
N PHE A 418 8.17 -12.67 -17.92
CA PHE A 418 8.77 -14.00 -17.94
C PHE A 418 8.07 -14.99 -17.01
N THR A 419 7.82 -14.58 -15.75
CA THR A 419 7.20 -15.46 -14.75
C THR A 419 5.77 -15.81 -15.17
N LEU A 420 5.04 -14.88 -15.77
CA LEU A 420 3.72 -15.15 -16.33
C LEU A 420 3.79 -16.24 -17.42
N TYR A 421 4.68 -16.10 -18.40
CA TYR A 421 4.82 -17.08 -19.49
C TYR A 421 5.31 -18.44 -19.00
N HIS A 422 6.26 -18.45 -18.07
CA HIS A 422 6.76 -19.67 -17.44
C HIS A 422 5.67 -20.42 -16.67
N LEU A 423 4.91 -19.73 -15.82
CA LEU A 423 3.84 -20.34 -15.04
C LEU A 423 2.66 -20.76 -15.91
N ALA A 424 2.36 -20.03 -16.99
CA ALA A 424 1.38 -20.47 -17.98
C ALA A 424 1.80 -21.80 -18.63
N LYS A 425 3.06 -21.91 -19.06
CA LYS A 425 3.62 -23.12 -19.68
C LYS A 425 3.69 -24.33 -18.73
N THR A 426 3.90 -24.09 -17.45
CA THR A 426 3.99 -25.13 -16.42
C THR A 426 2.67 -25.38 -15.70
N SER A 427 1.60 -24.68 -16.09
CA SER A 427 0.28 -24.85 -15.51
C SER A 427 -0.32 -26.21 -15.86
N THR A 428 -0.78 -26.92 -14.84
CA THR A 428 -1.57 -28.14 -15.00
C THR A 428 -3.06 -27.80 -15.01
N THR A 429 -3.91 -28.68 -15.55
CA THR A 429 -5.34 -28.67 -15.19
C THR A 429 -5.41 -28.98 -13.70
N ALA A 430 -5.60 -27.96 -12.86
CA ALA A 430 -5.70 -28.16 -11.42
C ALA A 430 -6.81 -29.19 -11.12
N PRO A 431 -6.59 -30.17 -10.22
CA PRO A 431 -7.70 -31.01 -9.79
C PRO A 431 -8.67 -30.16 -8.96
N LEU A 432 -9.95 -30.26 -9.31
CA LEU A 432 -11.05 -29.63 -8.61
C LEU A 432 -11.32 -30.39 -7.31
N ALA A 433 -11.36 -29.66 -6.19
CA ALA A 433 -11.71 -30.10 -4.83
C ALA A 433 -10.77 -31.15 -4.19
N GLN A 434 -10.18 -30.80 -3.04
CA GLN A 434 -9.68 -31.70 -1.96
C GLN A 434 -9.16 -33.09 -2.37
N SER A 435 -8.44 -33.22 -3.48
CA SER A 435 -7.73 -34.45 -3.80
C SER A 435 -6.34 -34.31 -3.22
N GLU A 436 -5.98 -35.28 -2.40
CA GLU A 436 -4.63 -35.45 -1.90
C GLU A 436 -3.64 -35.25 -3.05
N VAL A 437 -2.57 -34.51 -2.77
CA VAL A 437 -1.43 -34.32 -3.67
C VAL A 437 -0.84 -35.71 -3.92
N SER A 438 -1.38 -36.43 -4.90
CA SER A 438 -0.78 -37.66 -5.37
C SER A 438 0.51 -37.26 -6.09
N ASN A 439 1.63 -37.87 -5.68
CA ASN A 439 2.96 -37.72 -6.29
C ASN A 439 3.04 -38.33 -7.72
N GLY A 440 1.93 -38.32 -8.46
CA GLY A 440 1.84 -38.79 -9.84
C GLY A 440 2.12 -37.65 -10.80
N GLU A 441 2.91 -37.93 -11.85
CA GLU A 441 3.24 -37.01 -12.94
C GLU A 441 1.97 -36.43 -13.60
N SER A 442 1.50 -35.29 -13.10
CA SER A 442 0.49 -34.48 -13.77
C SER A 442 1.12 -33.89 -15.03
N LYS A 443 0.90 -34.56 -16.17
CA LYS A 443 1.34 -34.05 -17.48
C LYS A 443 0.74 -32.66 -17.68
N SER A 444 1.60 -31.64 -17.85
CA SER A 444 1.18 -30.26 -18.16
C SER A 444 0.15 -30.26 -19.29
N LYS A 445 -0.98 -29.59 -19.06
CA LYS A 445 -2.06 -29.41 -20.04
C LYS A 445 -2.30 -27.93 -20.38
N ASN A 446 -1.38 -27.03 -20.00
CA ASN A 446 -1.48 -25.57 -20.21
C ASN A 446 -2.87 -25.02 -19.90
N SER A 447 -3.31 -25.10 -18.63
CA SER A 447 -4.63 -24.58 -18.23
C SER A 447 -4.71 -23.05 -18.20
N ILE A 448 -3.58 -22.38 -18.39
CA ILE A 448 -3.46 -20.92 -18.47
C ILE A 448 -2.85 -20.58 -19.83
N ARG A 449 -3.54 -19.73 -20.59
CA ARG A 449 -3.03 -19.06 -21.78
C ARG A 449 -2.61 -17.65 -21.38
N ALA A 450 -1.45 -17.19 -21.85
CA ALA A 450 -0.91 -15.90 -21.42
C ALA A 450 -0.30 -15.08 -22.55
N GLY A 451 -0.51 -13.76 -22.47
CA GLY A 451 0.12 -12.76 -23.31
C GLY A 451 0.45 -11.49 -22.52
N ALA A 452 1.17 -10.58 -23.14
CA ALA A 452 1.50 -9.30 -22.53
C ALA A 452 1.58 -8.20 -23.57
N CYS A 453 1.44 -6.96 -23.10
CA CYS A 453 1.76 -5.75 -23.81
C CYS A 453 2.31 -4.74 -22.80
N MET A 454 3.29 -3.93 -23.22
CA MET A 454 3.87 -2.90 -22.36
C MET A 454 3.98 -1.58 -23.08
N MET A 455 3.64 -0.52 -22.36
CA MET A 455 3.90 0.85 -22.82
C MET A 455 5.35 1.23 -22.55
N VAL A 456 6.04 1.79 -23.54
CA VAL A 456 7.42 2.25 -23.39
C VAL A 456 7.43 3.52 -22.54
N PHE A 457 7.97 3.40 -21.33
CA PHE A 457 8.11 4.52 -20.40
C PHE A 457 9.47 5.21 -20.51
N ALA A 458 10.49 4.46 -20.91
CA ALA A 458 11.84 4.95 -21.06
C ALA A 458 12.50 4.33 -22.30
N GLN A 459 13.12 5.15 -23.14
CA GLN A 459 13.97 4.65 -24.22
C GLN A 459 15.41 4.58 -23.71
N ARG A 460 15.95 3.36 -23.56
CA ARG A 460 17.27 3.10 -22.97
C ARG A 460 18.46 3.55 -23.81
N LYS A 461 18.29 3.73 -25.13
CA LYS A 461 19.33 4.27 -26.02
C LYS A 461 19.44 5.81 -25.96
N THR A 462 18.32 6.50 -25.79
CA THR A 462 18.24 7.97 -25.90
C THR A 462 17.99 8.67 -24.56
N ASN A 463 17.69 7.92 -23.49
CA ASN A 463 17.23 8.41 -22.19
C ASN A 463 15.92 9.23 -22.24
N ALA A 464 15.13 9.14 -23.32
CA ALA A 464 13.82 9.75 -23.36
C ALA A 464 12.88 9.08 -22.35
N PHE A 465 11.98 9.86 -21.74
CA PHE A 465 10.98 9.40 -20.77
C PHE A 465 9.58 9.87 -21.15
N ILE A 466 8.60 9.02 -20.88
CA ILE A 466 7.19 9.30 -21.15
C ILE A 466 6.66 10.47 -20.32
N THR A 467 5.76 11.26 -20.89
CA THR A 467 5.07 12.35 -20.19
C THR A 467 3.79 11.88 -19.51
N LYS A 468 3.23 12.67 -18.60
CA LYS A 468 1.93 12.33 -17.98
C LYS A 468 0.81 12.39 -19.01
N GLU A 469 0.91 13.33 -19.94
CA GLU A 469 -0.03 13.56 -21.03
C GLU A 469 -0.07 12.35 -21.96
N ASP A 470 1.09 11.75 -22.26
CA ASP A 470 1.18 10.50 -23.02
C ASP A 470 0.51 9.34 -22.30
N VAL A 471 0.73 9.18 -20.98
CA VAL A 471 0.08 8.12 -20.20
C VAL A 471 -1.45 8.28 -20.23
N VAL A 472 -1.96 9.49 -20.00
CA VAL A 472 -3.41 9.78 -20.02
C VAL A 472 -4.02 9.48 -21.39
N ARG A 473 -3.27 9.69 -22.47
CA ARG A 473 -3.72 9.43 -23.85
C ARG A 473 -3.67 7.94 -24.21
N VAL A 474 -2.55 7.26 -23.94
CA VAL A 474 -2.25 5.92 -24.44
C VAL A 474 -2.85 4.82 -23.55
N GLU A 475 -2.79 4.98 -22.23
CA GLU A 475 -3.17 3.92 -21.28
C GLU A 475 -4.64 3.46 -21.42
N PRO A 476 -5.63 4.37 -21.53
CA PRO A 476 -7.03 3.96 -21.71
C PRO A 476 -7.26 3.21 -23.03
N LEU A 477 -6.59 3.63 -24.11
CA LEU A 477 -6.69 3.00 -25.42
C LEU A 477 -6.08 1.60 -25.43
N ALA A 478 -4.90 1.46 -24.82
CA ALA A 478 -4.25 0.16 -24.65
C ALA A 478 -5.09 -0.77 -23.76
N GLY A 479 -5.67 -0.25 -22.67
CA GLY A 479 -6.56 -1.01 -21.80
C GLY A 479 -7.80 -1.54 -22.52
N GLN A 480 -8.44 -0.71 -23.35
CA GLN A 480 -9.57 -1.14 -24.18
C GLN A 480 -9.16 -2.23 -25.18
N ALA A 481 -8.00 -2.08 -25.84
CA ALA A 481 -7.49 -3.11 -26.75
C ALA A 481 -7.22 -4.45 -26.04
N VAL A 482 -6.77 -4.42 -24.78
CA VAL A 482 -6.62 -5.63 -23.97
C VAL A 482 -7.97 -6.25 -23.64
N PHE A 483 -8.97 -5.46 -23.23
CA PHE A 483 -10.32 -6.00 -22.97
C PHE A 483 -10.97 -6.59 -24.22
N ASP A 484 -10.84 -5.91 -25.37
CA ASP A 484 -11.26 -6.44 -26.67
C ASP A 484 -10.60 -7.80 -26.95
N SER A 485 -9.30 -7.92 -26.67
CA SER A 485 -8.55 -9.16 -26.87
C SER A 485 -8.94 -10.27 -25.89
N LEU A 486 -9.21 -9.94 -24.62
CA LEU A 486 -9.69 -10.90 -23.62
C LEU A 486 -11.04 -11.51 -24.01
N VAL A 487 -11.91 -10.72 -24.65
CA VAL A 487 -13.24 -11.16 -25.09
C VAL A 487 -13.19 -11.91 -26.42
N GLU A 488 -12.29 -11.51 -27.34
CA GLU A 488 -12.15 -12.14 -28.67
C GLU A 488 -11.47 -13.51 -28.61
N VAL A 489 -10.45 -13.70 -27.75
CA VAL A 489 -9.72 -14.97 -27.65
C VAL A 489 -10.59 -16.05 -26.99
N GLN A 490 -10.61 -17.23 -27.61
CA GLN A 490 -11.33 -18.38 -27.08
C GLN A 490 -10.58 -18.98 -25.88
N LEU A 491 -11.32 -19.46 -24.87
CA LEU A 491 -10.73 -20.06 -23.68
C LEU A 491 -10.42 -21.54 -23.85
#